data_AF-A0A0F8ZKD2-F1
#
_entry.id   AF-A0A0F8ZKD2-F1
#
_cell.length_a   1.000
_cell.length_b   1.000
_cell.length_c   1.000
_cell.angle_alpha   90.00
_cell.angle_beta   90.00
_cell.angle_gamma   90.00
#
_symmetry.space_group_name_H-M   'P 1'
#
loop_
_entity.id
_entity.type
_entity.pdbx_description
1 polymer ?
#
loop_
_entity_poly.entity_id
_entity_poly.type
_entity_poly.pdbx_seq_one_letter_code
_entity_poly.pdbx_strand_id
1 'polypeptide(L)'
;NKKDIKGFSPQTIRILNNYGWPGNVRELENVIERAVVMTKTELIEPENLPSNINLFMRRTKKKTLSIPFGTTLKEAEKKIILETLQATDGNKSKAARTLDISTRKIEYKLKEWDNRNNKAGF
;
A
#
# COMPACT_ATOMS: atom_id res chain seq x y z
N ASN A 1 -7.92 33.53 14.03
CA ASN A 1 -7.32 32.19 14.15
C ASN A 1 -5.89 32.20 13.62
N LYS A 2 -4.90 32.51 14.46
CA LYS A 2 -3.48 32.34 14.11
C LYS A 2 -3.07 30.93 14.52
N LYS A 3 -3.19 29.97 13.60
CA LYS A 3 -2.55 28.66 13.77
C LYS A 3 -1.11 28.80 13.30
N ASP A 4 -0.14 28.50 14.17
CA ASP A 4 1.28 28.53 13.81
C ASP A 4 1.64 27.22 13.11
N ILE A 5 1.43 27.19 11.79
CA ILE A 5 1.78 26.02 10.97
C ILE A 5 3.28 26.11 10.66
N LYS A 6 4.05 25.18 11.21
CA LYS A 6 5.50 25.11 11.05
C LYS A 6 5.93 24.38 9.78
N GLY A 7 5.01 23.64 9.15
CA GLY A 7 5.26 23.02 7.85
C GLY A 7 4.48 21.73 7.65
N PHE A 8 5.09 20.80 6.94
CA PHE A 8 4.50 19.53 6.53
C PHE A 8 5.24 18.37 7.21
N SER A 9 4.53 17.29 7.55
CA SER A 9 5.21 16.07 7.96
C SER A 9 5.98 15.44 6.78
N PRO A 10 7.04 14.67 7.04
CA PRO A 10 7.80 13.99 5.98
C PRO A 10 6.92 13.09 5.10
N GLN A 11 5.87 12.48 5.67
CA GLN A 11 4.88 11.71 4.93
C GLN A 11 4.13 12.60 3.93
N THR A 12 3.66 13.77 4.37
CA THR A 12 2.92 14.72 3.53
C THR A 12 3.78 15.27 2.40
N ILE A 13 5.03 15.65 2.67
CA ILE A 13 5.98 16.08 1.62
C ILE A 13 6.14 15.00 0.54
N ARG A 14 6.33 13.74 0.94
CA ARG A 14 6.45 12.63 -0.02
C ARG A 14 5.18 12.46 -0.86
N ILE A 15 4.01 12.67 -0.27
CA ILE A 15 2.73 12.59 -1.00
C ILE A 15 2.63 13.71 -2.03
N LEU A 16 2.92 14.95 -1.63
CA LEU A 16 2.86 16.12 -2.51
C LEU A 16 3.85 16.01 -3.68
N ASN A 17 5.06 15.48 -3.44
CA ASN A 17 6.07 15.28 -4.47
C ASN A 17 5.76 14.14 -5.45
N ASN A 18 4.99 13.13 -5.03
CA ASN A 18 4.65 11.97 -5.87
C ASN A 18 3.31 12.12 -6.60
N TYR A 19 2.54 13.17 -6.29
CA TYR A 19 1.30 13.46 -6.99
C TYR A 19 1.59 14.19 -8.30
N GLY A 20 0.95 13.77 -9.40
CA GLY A 20 1.25 14.28 -10.73
C GLY A 20 0.67 15.66 -11.06
N TRP A 21 -0.11 16.26 -10.16
CA TRP A 21 -0.74 17.58 -10.33
C TRP A 21 -1.39 17.80 -11.71
N PRO A 22 -2.36 16.96 -12.12
CA PRO A 22 -3.03 17.09 -13.42
C PRO A 22 -3.71 18.45 -13.64
N GLY A 23 -4.11 19.13 -12.57
CA GLY A 23 -4.63 20.50 -12.58
C GLY A 23 -3.57 21.61 -12.49
N ASN A 24 -2.29 21.26 -12.67
CA ASN A 24 -1.13 22.16 -12.56
C ASN A 24 -0.97 22.79 -11.16
N VAL A 25 -0.14 23.84 -11.06
CA VAL A 25 0.18 24.54 -9.79
C VAL A 25 -1.06 25.06 -9.06
N ARG A 26 -2.15 25.40 -9.78
CA ARG A 26 -3.41 25.84 -9.16
C ARG A 26 -4.07 24.75 -8.31
N GLU A 27 -3.92 23.48 -8.71
CA GLU A 27 -4.42 22.36 -7.91
C GLU A 27 -3.60 22.20 -6.62
N LEU A 28 -2.27 22.35 -6.70
CA LEU A 28 -1.40 22.34 -5.54
C LEU A 28 -1.76 23.44 -4.54
N GLU A 29 -1.98 24.66 -5.03
CA GLU A 29 -2.39 25.81 -4.22
C GLU A 29 -3.70 25.53 -3.47
N ASN A 30 -4.75 25.13 -4.18
CA ASN A 30 -6.05 24.77 -3.59
C ASN A 30 -5.94 23.66 -2.53
N VAL A 31 -5.06 22.69 -2.77
CA VAL A 31 -4.81 21.58 -1.84
C VAL A 31 -4.12 22.07 -0.58
N ILE A 32 -3.08 22.91 -0.72
CA ILE A 32 -2.35 23.47 0.42
C ILE A 32 -3.26 24.38 1.25
N GLU A 33 -4.03 25.26 0.61
CA GLU A 33 -4.99 26.14 1.30
C GLU A 33 -5.97 25.32 2.15
N ARG A 34 -6.56 24.29 1.55
CA ARG A 34 -7.49 23.41 2.26
C ARG A 34 -6.80 22.66 3.39
N ALA A 35 -5.59 22.16 3.18
CA ALA A 35 -4.83 21.46 4.21
C ALA A 35 -4.54 22.38 5.40
N VAL A 36 -4.11 23.63 5.16
CA VAL A 36 -3.89 24.67 6.18
C VAL A 36 -5.15 24.94 7.01
N VAL A 37 -6.32 25.01 6.36
CA VAL A 37 -7.59 25.19 7.05
C VAL A 37 -7.94 23.97 7.91
N MET A 38 -7.74 22.76 7.38
CA MET A 38 -8.12 21.50 8.03
C MET A 38 -7.16 21.05 9.14
N THR A 39 -5.89 21.46 9.08
CA THR A 39 -4.87 21.09 10.06
C THR A 39 -5.23 21.64 11.43
N LYS A 40 -5.15 20.77 12.45
CA LYS A 40 -5.41 21.10 13.86
C LYS A 40 -4.12 21.22 14.68
N THR A 41 -2.98 20.92 14.07
CA THR A 41 -1.65 20.79 14.66
C THR A 41 -0.67 21.79 14.03
N GLU A 42 0.58 21.83 14.49
CA GLU A 42 1.62 22.66 13.86
C GLU A 42 2.14 22.08 12.53
N LEU A 43 1.92 20.78 12.30
CA LEU A 43 2.33 20.08 11.08
C LEU A 43 1.11 19.62 10.29
N ILE A 44 1.16 19.81 8.97
CA ILE A 44 0.19 19.26 8.03
C ILE A 44 0.48 17.78 7.81
N GLU A 45 -0.47 16.94 8.21
CA GLU A 45 -0.41 15.48 8.09
C GLU A 45 -1.19 14.98 6.85
N PRO A 46 -0.94 13.73 6.40
CA PRO A 46 -1.64 13.16 5.25
C PRO A 46 -3.17 13.19 5.36
N GLU A 47 -3.70 13.08 6.58
CA GLU A 47 -5.13 13.14 6.88
C GLU A 47 -5.75 14.52 6.62
N ASN A 48 -4.92 15.57 6.58
CA ASN A 48 -5.37 16.93 6.27
C ASN A 48 -5.44 17.16 4.75
N LEU A 49 -4.87 16.27 3.94
CA LEU A 49 -4.94 16.38 2.49
C LEU A 49 -6.31 15.94 1.95
N PRO A 50 -6.77 16.56 0.84
CA PRO A 50 -7.98 16.14 0.14
C PRO A 50 -8.00 14.65 -0.23
N SER A 51 -9.20 14.06 -0.16
CA SER A 51 -9.41 12.61 -0.32
C SER A 51 -8.96 12.08 -1.69
N ASN A 52 -9.01 12.90 -2.74
CA ASN A 52 -8.55 12.56 -4.09
C ASN A 52 -7.04 12.26 -4.14
N ILE A 53 -6.23 13.00 -3.37
CA ILE A 53 -4.77 12.77 -3.29
C ILE A 53 -4.49 11.50 -2.50
N ASN A 54 -5.17 11.32 -1.35
CA ASN A 54 -5.05 10.11 -0.55
C ASN A 54 -5.49 8.85 -1.32
N LEU A 55 -6.53 8.95 -2.14
CA LEU A 55 -7.00 7.84 -2.99
C LEU A 55 -6.03 7.51 -4.11
N PHE A 56 -5.43 8.53 -4.75
CA PHE A 56 -4.38 8.34 -5.75
C PHE A 56 -3.17 7.63 -5.15
N MET A 57 -2.69 8.07 -3.98
CA MET A 57 -1.57 7.42 -3.29
C MET A 57 -1.88 5.98 -2.87
N ARG A 58 -3.12 5.68 -2.45
CA ARG A 58 -3.53 4.29 -2.18
C ARG A 58 -3.51 3.43 -3.46
N ARG A 59 -3.77 4.02 -4.62
CA ARG A 59 -3.70 3.36 -5.93
C ARG A 59 -2.28 3.24 -6.48
N THR A 60 -1.41 4.21 -6.24
CA THR A 60 -0.05 4.29 -6.79
C THR A 60 1.04 3.74 -5.86
N LYS A 61 0.74 3.46 -4.59
CA LYS A 61 1.63 2.67 -3.74
C LYS A 61 1.90 1.33 -4.43
N LYS A 62 3.11 1.17 -4.97
CA LYS A 62 3.67 -0.17 -5.22
C LYS A 62 3.51 -0.95 -3.92
N LYS A 63 2.70 -2.00 -3.92
CA LYS A 63 2.51 -2.86 -2.75
C LYS A 63 3.85 -3.52 -2.47
N THR A 64 4.61 -2.99 -1.51
CA THR A 64 5.88 -3.56 -1.06
C THR A 64 5.59 -4.60 0.01
N LEU A 65 6.12 -5.81 -0.17
CA LEU A 65 6.07 -6.85 0.85
C LEU A 65 7.27 -6.73 1.78
N SER A 66 7.02 -6.64 3.09
CA SER A 66 8.07 -6.69 4.12
C SER A 66 8.15 -8.08 4.74
N ILE A 67 9.35 -8.67 4.75
CA ILE A 67 9.65 -9.99 5.33
C ILE A 67 10.77 -9.78 6.37
N PRO A 68 10.50 -10.00 7.67
CA PRO A 68 11.52 -9.86 8.70
C PRO A 68 12.69 -10.81 8.51
N PHE A 69 13.90 -10.39 8.89
CA PHE A 69 15.04 -11.29 8.98
C PHE A 69 14.77 -12.41 9.99
N GLY A 70 15.21 -13.62 9.66
CA GLY A 70 14.90 -14.83 10.45
C GLY A 70 13.60 -15.54 10.06
N THR A 71 12.77 -14.95 9.18
CA THR A 71 11.62 -15.66 8.59
C THR A 71 12.11 -16.87 7.80
N THR A 72 11.49 -18.03 8.01
CA THR A 72 11.86 -19.22 7.24
C THR A 72 11.52 -19.03 5.76
N LEU A 73 12.27 -19.68 4.87
CA LEU A 73 12.00 -19.60 3.43
C LEU A 73 10.57 -20.04 3.09
N LYS A 74 10.03 -21.00 3.84
CA LYS A 74 8.68 -21.54 3.68
C LYS A 74 7.59 -20.52 4.05
N GLU A 75 7.79 -19.76 5.13
CA GLU A 75 6.87 -18.70 5.54
C GLU A 75 6.96 -17.49 4.63
N ALA A 76 8.18 -17.13 4.22
CA ALA A 76 8.42 -16.10 3.23
C ALA A 76 7.71 -16.43 1.91
N GLU A 77 7.90 -17.66 1.39
CA GLU A 77 7.21 -18.14 0.18
C GLU A 77 5.69 -18.09 0.33
N LYS A 78 5.17 -18.56 1.48
CA LYS A 78 3.72 -18.49 1.76
C LYS A 78 3.20 -17.06 1.72
N LYS A 79 3.90 -16.13 2.38
CA LYS A 79 3.52 -14.73 2.43
C LYS A 79 3.56 -14.08 1.04
N ILE A 80 4.61 -14.34 0.26
CA ILE A 80 4.77 -13.84 -1.12
C ILE A 80 3.60 -14.29 -2.01
N ILE A 81 3.28 -15.59 -1.99
CA ILE A 81 2.22 -16.15 -2.84
C ILE A 81 0.85 -15.60 -2.46
N LEU A 82 0.53 -15.54 -1.15
CA LEU A 82 -0.77 -15.05 -0.69
C LEU A 82 -0.99 -13.56 -0.98
N GLU A 83 0.01 -12.74 -0.74
CA GLU A 83 -0.06 -11.28 -0.99
C GLU A 83 -0.16 -10.99 -2.49
N THR A 84 0.52 -11.77 -3.33
CA THR A 84 0.39 -11.65 -4.79
C THR A 84 -0.99 -12.09 -5.26
N LEU A 85 -1.55 -13.18 -4.70
CA LEU A 85 -2.92 -13.59 -4.99
C LEU A 85 -3.92 -12.50 -4.59
N GLN A 86 -3.78 -11.89 -3.42
CA GLN A 86 -4.63 -10.78 -3.00
C GLN A 86 -4.47 -9.56 -3.92
N ALA A 87 -3.26 -9.26 -4.38
CA ALA A 87 -3.00 -8.18 -5.33
C ALA A 87 -3.53 -8.46 -6.75
N THR A 88 -3.88 -9.71 -7.05
CA THR A 88 -4.41 -10.16 -8.35
C THR A 88 -5.85 -10.67 -8.25
N ASP A 89 -6.57 -10.31 -7.17
CA ASP A 89 -7.97 -10.69 -6.92
C ASP A 89 -8.20 -12.22 -6.98
N GLY A 90 -7.22 -12.99 -6.49
CA GLY A 90 -7.27 -14.45 -6.48
C GLY A 90 -6.96 -15.12 -7.83
N ASN A 91 -6.60 -14.35 -8.86
CA ASN A 91 -6.27 -14.91 -10.17
C ASN A 91 -4.91 -15.62 -10.14
N LYS A 92 -4.96 -16.95 -9.98
CA LYS A 92 -3.78 -17.83 -9.88
C LYS A 92 -2.83 -17.70 -11.08
N SER A 93 -3.37 -17.62 -12.30
CA SER A 93 -2.55 -17.47 -13.52
C SER A 93 -1.86 -16.11 -13.58
N LYS A 94 -2.53 -15.04 -13.14
CA LYS A 94 -1.94 -13.71 -13.06
C LYS A 94 -0.87 -13.65 -11.97
N ALA A 95 -1.13 -14.20 -10.79
CA ALA A 95 -0.17 -14.28 -9.69
C ALA A 95 1.09 -15.07 -10.08
N ALA A 96 0.91 -16.22 -10.76
CA ALA A 96 1.99 -17.06 -11.25
C ALA A 96 2.92 -16.31 -12.21
N ARG A 97 2.35 -15.57 -13.18
CA ARG A 97 3.11 -14.70 -14.09
C ARG A 97 3.84 -13.58 -13.34
N THR A 98 3.20 -12.96 -12.35
CA THR A 98 3.83 -11.89 -11.56
C THR A 98 5.03 -12.39 -10.76
N LEU A 99 4.96 -13.63 -10.26
CA LEU A 99 6.02 -14.26 -9.46
C LEU A 99 7.04 -15.04 -10.29
N ASP A 100 6.86 -15.09 -11.60
CA ASP A 100 7.65 -15.91 -12.53
C ASP A 100 7.74 -17.38 -12.11
N ILE A 101 6.59 -17.97 -11.78
CA ILE A 101 6.45 -19.39 -11.43
C ILE A 101 5.31 -20.04 -12.19
N SER A 102 5.23 -21.37 -12.15
CA SER A 102 4.11 -22.09 -12.75
C SER A 102 2.83 -21.95 -11.91
N THR A 103 1.67 -21.85 -12.57
CA THR A 103 0.35 -21.88 -11.89
C THR A 103 0.18 -23.14 -11.05
N ARG A 104 0.72 -24.27 -11.53
CA ARG A 104 0.74 -25.55 -10.81
C ARG A 104 1.48 -25.46 -9.46
N LYS A 105 2.56 -24.68 -9.37
CA LYS A 105 3.28 -24.45 -8.11
C LYS A 105 2.40 -23.72 -7.10
N ILE A 106 1.66 -22.69 -7.52
CA ILE A 106 0.71 -21.98 -6.65
C ILE A 106 -0.39 -22.94 -6.17
N GLU A 107 -0.99 -23.73 -7.07
CA GLU A 107 -2.04 -24.68 -6.71
C GLU A 107 -1.58 -25.76 -5.73
N TYR A 108 -0.38 -26.31 -5.95
CA TYR A 108 0.22 -27.27 -5.04
C TYR A 108 0.41 -26.69 -3.64
N LYS A 109 0.96 -25.46 -3.55
CA LYS A 109 1.18 -24.78 -2.27
C LYS A 109 -0.12 -24.47 -1.53
N LEU A 110 -1.15 -24.03 -2.25
CA LEU A 110 -2.48 -23.79 -1.67
C LEU A 110 -3.08 -25.09 -1.08
N LYS A 111 -3.01 -26.20 -1.82
CA LYS A 111 -3.46 -27.52 -1.33
C LYS A 111 -2.64 -28.00 -0.13
N GLU A 112 -1.32 -27.80 -0.16
CA GLU A 112 -0.43 -28.18 0.94
C GLU A 112 -0.77 -27.43 2.24
N TRP A 113 -1.12 -26.14 2.16
CA TRP A 113 -1.51 -25.35 3.32
C TRP A 113 -2.91 -25.67 3.82
N ASP A 114 -3.86 -25.91 2.92
CA ASP A 114 -5.23 -26.30 3.24
C ASP A 114 -5.27 -27.64 4.00
N ASN A 115 -4.54 -28.64 3.48
CA ASN A 115 -4.42 -29.95 4.12
C ASN A 115 -3.75 -29.91 5.50
N ARG A 116 -2.82 -28.96 5.73
CA ARG A 116 -2.20 -28.79 7.06
C ARG A 116 -3.14 -28.14 8.05
N ASN A 117 -3.93 -27.16 7.63
CA ASN A 117 -4.92 -26.54 8.50
C ASN A 117 -5.98 -27.57 8.94
N ASN A 118 -6.41 -28.48 8.06
CA ASN A 118 -7.36 -29.53 8.40
C ASN A 118 -6.79 -30.62 9.34
N LYS A 119 -5.47 -30.82 9.39
CA LYS A 119 -4.84 -31.81 10.28
C LYS A 119 -4.51 -31.28 11.68
N ALA A 120 -4.42 -29.96 11.86
CA ALA A 120 -4.11 -29.32 13.15
C ALA A 120 -5.36 -29.05 14.01
N GLY A 121 -6.55 -29.37 13.51
CA GLY A 121 -7.84 -29.18 14.19
C GLY A 121 -8.41 -30.46 14.82
N PHE A 122 -7.60 -31.50 15.01
CA PHE A 122 -7.96 -32.75 15.70
C PHE A 122 -7.01 -33.01 16.87
#